data_AF-A0A1Q3ML16-F1
#
_entry.id   AF-A0A1Q3ML16-F1
#
_cell.length_a   1.000
_cell.length_b   1.000
_cell.length_c   1.000
_cell.angle_alpha   90.00
_cell.angle_beta   90.00
_cell.angle_gamma   90.00
#
_symmetry.space_group_name_H-M   'P 1'
#
loop_
_entity.id
_entity.type
_entity.pdbx_description
1 polymer ?
#
loop_
_entity_poly.entity_id
_entity_poly.type
_entity_poly.pdbx_seq_one_letter_code
_entity_poly.pdbx_strand_id
1 'polypeptide(L)'
;MEGVGLKIRTVLGFIFGFVLGMVLLLGFNMVFRGVWLSVGLVAAVGILLYTHPRLSMSPQTGPYLATLGFGVIGAWMKSVGPSPMRGLQRMASLMPTLFLLLAAFCAIVFLLRAQGANEETQYRLLPAIVLCVMACILAYVSGDKGGADPMVNWFMTRFGWTHDQAHLATLCVRKTIHFTFYGSLALVGSLLATPRYDLKRACLFGLSLLVCFASFDEFRQHSSPVRTGSVWDIGLDLLGGLFFVGLLVLTYHRQAQRKTL
;
A
#
# COMPACT_ATOMS: atom_id res chain seq x y z
N MET A 1 15.43 18.74 -25.15
CA MET A 1 14.50 19.69 -24.49
C MET A 1 13.07 19.16 -24.36
N GLU A 2 12.60 18.28 -25.25
CA GLU A 2 11.24 17.67 -25.17
C GLU A 2 10.97 16.85 -23.90
N GLY A 3 11.97 16.16 -23.36
CA GLY A 3 11.83 15.35 -22.14
C GLY A 3 11.55 16.13 -20.86
N VAL A 4 11.89 17.42 -20.81
CA VAL A 4 11.64 18.29 -19.65
C VAL A 4 10.17 18.74 -19.64
N GLY A 5 9.61 19.08 -20.81
CA GLY A 5 8.20 19.50 -20.94
C GLY A 5 7.21 18.38 -20.60
N LEU A 6 7.50 17.13 -20.98
CA LEU A 6 6.66 15.98 -20.65
C LEU A 6 6.66 15.67 -19.14
N LYS A 7 7.81 15.80 -18.48
CA LYS A 7 7.93 15.66 -17.02
C LYS A 7 7.12 16.73 -16.29
N ILE A 8 7.23 17.99 -16.72
CA ILE A 8 6.48 19.11 -16.14
C ILE A 8 4.97 18.89 -16.28
N ARG A 9 4.47 18.53 -17.47
CA ARG A 9 3.03 18.26 -17.69
C ARG A 9 2.50 17.11 -16.83
N THR A 10 3.28 16.04 -16.66
CA THR A 10 2.90 14.89 -15.83
C THR A 10 2.85 15.27 -14.35
N VAL A 11 3.81 16.07 -13.88
CA VAL A 11 3.85 16.59 -12.52
C VAL A 11 2.68 17.52 -12.26
N LEU A 12 2.40 18.47 -13.17
CA LEU A 12 1.25 19.38 -13.04
C LEU A 12 -0.09 18.63 -13.04
N GLY A 13 -0.25 17.61 -13.90
CA GLY A 13 -1.46 16.78 -13.91
C GLY A 13 -1.65 15.99 -12.60
N PHE A 14 -0.55 15.47 -12.03
CA PHE A 14 -0.59 14.84 -10.70
C PHE A 14 -0.96 15.85 -9.61
N ILE A 15 -0.30 17.01 -9.57
CA ILE A 15 -0.57 18.05 -8.57
C ILE A 15 -2.03 18.49 -8.66
N PHE A 16 -2.56 18.72 -9.86
CA PHE A 16 -3.96 19.09 -10.05
C PHE A 16 -4.93 18.01 -9.54
N GLY A 17 -4.72 16.75 -9.95
CA GLY A 17 -5.56 15.64 -9.50
C GLY A 17 -5.48 15.40 -7.98
N PHE A 18 -4.28 15.54 -7.42
CA PHE A 18 -4.03 15.43 -5.98
C PHE A 18 -4.70 16.56 -5.20
N VAL A 19 -4.54 17.82 -5.63
CA VAL A 19 -5.16 18.99 -5.01
C VAL A 19 -6.68 18.91 -5.11
N LEU A 20 -7.23 18.50 -6.26
CA LEU A 20 -8.68 18.27 -6.40
C LEU A 20 -9.16 17.20 -5.40
N GLY A 21 -8.42 16.09 -5.27
CA GLY A 21 -8.66 15.08 -4.25
C GLY A 21 -8.59 15.63 -2.83
N MET A 22 -7.62 16.50 -2.53
CA MET A 22 -7.46 17.14 -1.23
C MET A 22 -8.58 18.14 -0.91
N VAL A 23 -9.05 18.91 -1.89
CA VAL A 23 -10.18 19.84 -1.74
C VAL A 23 -11.46 19.06 -1.43
N LEU A 24 -11.71 17.95 -2.12
CA LEU A 24 -12.80 17.04 -1.80
C LEU A 24 -12.65 16.51 -0.37
N LEU A 25 -11.45 16.06 0.02
CA LEU A 25 -11.17 15.52 1.36
C LEU A 25 -11.34 16.55 2.48
N LEU A 26 -10.91 17.80 2.28
CA LEU A 26 -11.05 18.88 3.26
C LEU A 26 -12.52 19.16 3.58
N GLY A 27 -13.41 19.12 2.58
CA GLY A 27 -14.86 19.22 2.78
C GLY A 27 -15.45 18.07 3.60
N PHE A 28 -14.86 16.88 3.54
CA PHE A 28 -15.33 15.66 4.23
C PHE A 28 -14.56 15.31 5.51
N ASN A 29 -13.54 16.08 5.89
CA ASN A 29 -12.75 15.87 7.12
C ASN A 29 -13.63 15.95 8.39
N MET A 30 -14.78 16.65 8.33
CA MET A 30 -15.76 16.63 9.42
C MET A 30 -16.39 15.24 9.66
N VAL A 31 -16.36 14.35 8.65
CA VAL A 31 -16.92 12.99 8.69
C VAL A 31 -15.84 11.93 8.92
N PHE A 32 -14.64 12.13 8.34
CA PHE A 32 -13.55 11.15 8.34
C PHE A 32 -12.29 11.67 9.04
N ARG A 33 -12.41 11.93 10.36
CA ARG A 33 -11.27 12.32 11.22
C ARG A 33 -10.23 11.19 11.23
N GLY A 34 -9.18 11.31 10.40
CA GLY A 34 -8.13 10.29 10.26
C GLY A 34 -7.67 10.00 8.84
N VAL A 35 -8.38 10.53 7.82
CA VAL A 35 -8.01 10.31 6.41
C VAL A 35 -6.61 10.85 6.05
N TRP A 36 -6.13 11.83 6.82
CA TRP A 36 -4.79 12.40 6.68
C TRP A 36 -3.67 11.39 6.87
N LEU A 37 -3.90 10.30 7.61
CA LEU A 37 -2.93 9.22 7.75
C LEU A 37 -2.70 8.51 6.41
N SER A 38 -3.78 8.28 5.65
CA SER A 38 -3.72 7.72 4.29
C SER A 38 -3.05 8.67 3.30
N VAL A 39 -3.33 9.97 3.42
CA VAL A 39 -2.64 11.00 2.62
C VAL A 39 -1.14 11.02 2.95
N GLY A 40 -0.78 10.94 4.23
CA GLY A 40 0.60 10.87 4.68
C GLY A 40 1.34 9.64 4.15
N LEU A 41 0.71 8.46 4.16
CA LEU A 41 1.27 7.25 3.55
C LEU A 41 1.52 7.44 2.05
N VAL A 42 0.53 7.94 1.31
CA VAL A 42 0.65 8.17 -0.14
C VAL A 42 1.75 9.19 -0.43
N ALA A 43 1.86 10.25 0.38
CA ALA A 43 2.92 11.23 0.27
C ALA A 43 4.30 10.60 0.57
N ALA A 44 4.43 9.78 1.61
CA ALA A 44 5.68 9.09 1.95
C ALA A 44 6.12 8.14 0.82
N VAL A 45 5.21 7.33 0.29
CA VAL A 45 5.49 6.44 -0.86
C VAL A 45 5.81 7.26 -2.11
N GLY A 46 5.06 8.34 -2.36
CA GLY A 46 5.31 9.27 -3.46
C GLY A 46 6.68 9.94 -3.38
N ILE A 47 7.09 10.38 -2.18
CA ILE A 47 8.42 10.93 -1.90
C ILE A 47 9.47 9.86 -2.16
N LEU A 48 9.33 8.64 -1.62
CA LEU A 48 10.27 7.54 -1.87
C LEU A 48 10.43 7.22 -3.37
N LEU A 49 9.34 7.31 -4.14
CA LEU A 49 9.36 7.09 -5.58
C LEU A 49 9.90 8.28 -6.38
N TYR A 50 9.68 9.51 -5.90
CA TYR A 50 10.03 10.75 -6.60
C TYR A 50 11.45 11.24 -6.29
N THR A 51 11.87 11.20 -5.03
CA THR A 51 13.23 11.60 -4.60
C THR A 51 14.30 10.67 -5.14
N HIS A 52 13.91 9.49 -5.64
CA HIS A 52 14.83 8.58 -6.26
C HIS A 52 14.84 8.76 -7.80
N PRO A 53 15.84 9.47 -8.37
CA PRO A 53 15.87 9.92 -9.78
C PRO A 53 15.82 8.78 -10.82
N ARG A 54 15.96 7.54 -10.37
CA ARG A 54 15.95 6.31 -11.18
C ARG A 54 14.65 5.49 -11.07
N LEU A 55 13.69 5.86 -10.21
CA LEU A 55 12.38 5.21 -10.11
C LEU A 55 11.26 5.92 -10.88
N SER A 56 11.53 7.12 -11.41
CA SER A 56 10.61 7.82 -12.30
C SER A 56 10.31 6.94 -13.53
N MET A 57 9.14 6.32 -13.52
CA MET A 57 8.46 5.77 -14.69
C MET A 57 7.89 6.94 -15.48
N SER A 58 8.70 7.84 -16.01
CA SER A 58 8.17 8.92 -16.83
C SER A 58 7.73 8.34 -18.18
N PRO A 59 6.48 8.50 -18.65
CA PRO A 59 5.35 9.34 -18.16
C PRO A 59 4.23 8.60 -17.36
N GLN A 60 4.44 7.38 -16.89
CA GLN A 60 3.49 6.54 -16.14
C GLN A 60 3.41 6.83 -14.63
N THR A 61 4.38 7.56 -14.06
CA THR A 61 4.51 7.78 -12.60
C THR A 61 3.30 8.51 -12.02
N GLY A 62 2.80 9.54 -12.71
CA GLY A 62 1.62 10.31 -12.26
C GLY A 62 0.37 9.41 -12.15
N PRO A 63 -0.04 8.73 -13.24
CA PRO A 63 -1.14 7.77 -13.20
C PRO A 63 -0.97 6.66 -12.14
N TYR A 64 0.25 6.15 -11.96
CA TYR A 64 0.55 5.17 -10.91
C TYR A 64 0.29 5.71 -9.50
N LEU A 65 0.87 6.88 -9.17
CA LEU A 65 0.68 7.50 -7.86
C LEU A 65 -0.78 7.91 -7.62
N ALA A 66 -1.50 8.34 -8.65
CA ALA A 66 -2.93 8.63 -8.56
C ALA A 66 -3.74 7.36 -8.28
N THR A 67 -3.40 6.24 -8.93
CA THR A 67 -4.01 4.92 -8.66
C THR A 67 -3.80 4.52 -7.21
N LEU A 68 -2.56 4.58 -6.73
CA LEU A 68 -2.21 4.28 -5.34
C LEU A 68 -2.96 5.20 -4.37
N GLY A 69 -2.94 6.51 -4.64
CA GLY A 69 -3.54 7.54 -3.79
C GLY A 69 -5.05 7.38 -3.65
N PHE A 70 -5.76 7.37 -4.77
CA PHE A 70 -7.21 7.19 -4.74
C PHE A 70 -7.61 5.81 -4.21
N GLY A 71 -6.84 4.77 -4.51
CA GLY A 71 -7.09 3.41 -4.04
C GLY A 71 -6.96 3.27 -2.53
N VAL A 72 -5.84 3.72 -1.97
CA VAL A 72 -5.57 3.70 -0.51
C VAL A 72 -6.61 4.53 0.24
N ILE A 73 -6.91 5.74 -0.24
CA ILE A 73 -7.89 6.61 0.42
C ILE A 73 -9.30 5.98 0.33
N GLY A 74 -9.71 5.50 -0.84
CA GLY A 74 -11.02 4.84 -1.02
C GLY A 74 -11.18 3.59 -0.16
N ALA A 75 -10.16 2.74 -0.10
CA ALA A 75 -10.12 1.54 0.74
C ALA A 75 -10.15 1.87 2.24
N TRP A 76 -9.43 2.92 2.64
CA TRP A 76 -9.48 3.45 4.00
C TRP A 76 -10.88 3.95 4.36
N MET A 77 -11.50 4.76 3.50
CA MET A 77 -12.85 5.29 3.77
C MET A 77 -13.89 4.16 3.83
N LYS A 78 -13.74 3.12 3.00
CA LYS A 78 -14.63 1.96 2.98
C LYS A 78 -14.55 1.10 4.25
N SER A 79 -13.42 1.18 4.96
CA SER A 79 -13.20 0.42 6.19
C SER A 79 -13.59 1.17 7.46
N VAL A 80 -13.85 2.49 7.38
CA VAL A 80 -14.42 3.27 8.50
C VAL A 80 -15.92 2.97 8.61
N GLY A 81 -16.39 2.75 9.86
CA GLY A 81 -17.82 2.54 10.15
C GLY A 81 -18.73 3.72 9.78
N PRO A 82 -20.06 3.53 9.75
CA PRO A 82 -21.01 4.58 9.36
C PRO A 82 -20.96 5.78 10.33
N SER A 83 -20.89 7.00 9.77
CA SER A 83 -20.89 8.26 10.53
C SER A 83 -22.26 8.51 11.21
N PRO A 84 -22.35 9.12 12.39
CA PRO A 84 -23.63 9.39 13.08
C PRO A 84 -24.53 10.45 12.40
N MET A 85 -24.05 11.25 11.43
CA MET A 85 -24.82 12.35 10.85
C MET A 85 -25.64 11.95 9.61
N ARG A 86 -26.96 11.79 9.75
CA ARG A 86 -27.89 11.25 8.72
C ARG A 86 -27.89 11.95 7.35
N GLY A 87 -27.73 13.27 7.29
CA GLY A 87 -27.70 14.03 6.03
C GLY A 87 -26.40 13.86 5.23
N LEU A 88 -25.25 13.94 5.92
CA LEU A 88 -23.94 13.70 5.32
C LEU A 88 -23.66 12.21 5.05
N GLN A 89 -24.38 11.29 5.71
CA GLN A 89 -24.21 9.83 5.53
C GLN A 89 -24.37 9.36 4.08
N ARG A 90 -25.39 9.83 3.34
CA ARG A 90 -25.58 9.38 1.94
C ARG A 90 -24.41 9.82 1.05
N MET A 91 -24.02 11.09 1.12
CA MET A 91 -22.86 11.58 0.35
C MET A 91 -21.56 10.91 0.79
N ALA A 92 -21.34 10.74 2.10
CA ALA A 92 -20.18 10.04 2.65
C ALA A 92 -20.12 8.55 2.26
N SER A 93 -21.28 7.90 2.07
CA SER A 93 -21.34 6.49 1.64
C SER A 93 -20.93 6.25 0.19
N LEU A 94 -21.06 7.27 -0.68
CA LEU A 94 -20.70 7.21 -2.09
C LEU A 94 -19.22 7.54 -2.34
N MET A 95 -18.59 8.32 -1.44
CA MET A 95 -17.20 8.76 -1.59
C MET A 95 -16.17 7.61 -1.69
N PRO A 96 -16.21 6.55 -0.86
CA PRO A 96 -15.30 5.42 -1.03
C PRO A 96 -15.39 4.82 -2.43
N THR A 97 -16.61 4.67 -2.95
CA THR A 97 -16.85 4.13 -4.29
C THR A 97 -16.29 5.07 -5.36
N LEU A 98 -16.52 6.38 -5.26
CA LEU A 98 -15.97 7.36 -6.19
C LEU A 98 -14.44 7.32 -6.23
N PHE A 99 -13.77 7.29 -5.07
CA PHE A 99 -12.31 7.18 -4.98
C PHE A 99 -11.80 5.88 -5.59
N LEU A 100 -12.48 4.74 -5.36
CA LEU A 100 -12.10 3.47 -5.99
C LEU A 100 -12.31 3.48 -7.52
N LEU A 101 -13.34 4.17 -8.02
CA LEU A 101 -13.55 4.36 -9.47
C LEU A 101 -12.48 5.26 -10.09
N LEU A 102 -12.09 6.34 -9.40
CA LEU A 102 -10.96 7.18 -9.83
C LEU A 102 -9.65 6.39 -9.84
N ALA A 103 -9.42 5.53 -8.83
CA ALA A 103 -8.27 4.65 -8.79
C ALA A 103 -8.26 3.68 -9.98
N ALA A 104 -9.40 3.05 -10.29
CA ALA A 104 -9.53 2.16 -11.45
C ALA A 104 -9.29 2.89 -12.77
N PHE A 105 -9.83 4.10 -12.93
CA PHE A 105 -9.59 4.93 -14.10
C PHE A 105 -8.09 5.26 -14.26
N CYS A 106 -7.43 5.70 -13.19
CA CYS A 106 -5.99 5.97 -13.20
C CYS A 106 -5.17 4.70 -13.49
N ALA A 107 -5.62 3.53 -13.02
CA ALA A 107 -4.97 2.26 -13.29
C ALA A 107 -5.05 1.91 -14.78
N ILE A 108 -6.20 2.11 -15.42
CA ILE A 108 -6.36 1.92 -16.87
C ILE A 108 -5.41 2.85 -17.62
N VAL A 109 -5.37 4.14 -17.27
CA VAL A 109 -4.44 5.10 -17.89
C VAL A 109 -2.97 4.68 -17.69
N PHE A 110 -2.62 4.18 -16.50
CA PHE A 110 -1.29 3.65 -16.20
C PHE A 110 -0.93 2.46 -17.10
N LEU A 111 -1.82 1.48 -17.22
CA LEU A 111 -1.64 0.28 -18.04
C LEU A 111 -1.52 0.61 -19.53
N LEU A 112 -2.40 1.48 -20.05
CA LEU A 112 -2.36 1.91 -21.45
C LEU A 112 -1.04 2.61 -21.78
N ARG A 113 -0.53 3.45 -20.88
CA ARG A 113 0.79 4.10 -21.06
C ARG A 113 1.97 3.15 -20.88
N ALA A 114 1.75 1.97 -20.30
CA ALA A 114 2.77 0.93 -20.18
C ALA A 114 2.90 0.09 -21.46
N GLN A 115 1.86 -0.05 -22.29
CA GLN A 115 1.85 -0.95 -23.46
C GLN A 115 2.91 -0.63 -24.54
N GLY A 116 3.43 0.60 -24.59
CA GLY A 116 4.52 1.02 -25.49
C GLY A 116 5.82 1.41 -24.76
N ALA A 117 5.93 1.06 -23.47
CA ALA A 117 7.07 1.45 -22.66
C ALA A 117 8.26 0.49 -22.86
N ASN A 118 9.47 1.00 -22.58
CA ASN A 118 10.70 0.22 -22.67
C ASN A 118 10.66 -1.04 -21.78
N GLU A 119 11.54 -2.00 -22.08
CA GLU A 119 11.64 -3.29 -21.38
C GLU A 119 11.74 -3.11 -19.86
N GLU A 120 12.50 -2.10 -19.43
CA GLU A 120 12.66 -1.75 -18.02
C GLU A 120 11.33 -1.39 -17.32
N THR A 121 10.44 -0.68 -18.01
CA THR A 121 9.10 -0.34 -17.50
C THR A 121 8.22 -1.59 -17.45
N GLN A 122 8.33 -2.48 -18.44
CA GLN A 122 7.58 -3.75 -18.45
C GLN A 122 7.93 -4.61 -17.23
N TYR A 123 9.23 -4.75 -16.89
CA TYR A 123 9.66 -5.52 -15.71
C TYR A 123 9.08 -4.99 -14.39
N ARG A 124 8.79 -3.69 -14.31
CA ARG A 124 8.27 -3.05 -13.11
C ARG A 124 6.75 -3.08 -13.02
N LEU A 125 6.06 -3.38 -14.11
CA LEU A 125 4.61 -3.26 -14.20
C LEU A 125 3.92 -4.16 -13.18
N LEU A 126 4.31 -5.44 -13.14
CA LEU A 126 3.73 -6.40 -12.21
C LEU A 126 4.02 -6.03 -10.74
N PRO A 127 5.27 -5.77 -10.32
CA PRO A 127 5.54 -5.29 -8.96
C PRO A 127 4.77 -4.03 -8.58
N ALA A 128 4.63 -3.07 -9.50
CA ALA A 128 3.87 -1.84 -9.27
C ALA A 128 2.38 -2.13 -9.02
N ILE A 129 1.77 -2.97 -9.86
CA ILE A 129 0.36 -3.38 -9.70
C ILE A 129 0.16 -4.11 -8.36
N VAL A 130 1.03 -5.09 -8.07
CA VAL A 130 0.96 -5.85 -6.82
C VAL A 130 1.09 -4.92 -5.62
N LEU A 131 2.02 -3.98 -5.63
CA LEU A 131 2.19 -3.00 -4.56
C LEU A 131 0.94 -2.14 -4.36
N CYS A 132 0.29 -1.69 -5.43
CA CYS A 132 -0.98 -0.95 -5.33
C CYS A 132 -2.09 -1.80 -4.70
N VAL A 133 -2.22 -3.06 -5.13
CA VAL A 133 -3.23 -3.98 -4.57
C VAL A 133 -2.97 -4.23 -3.09
N MET A 134 -1.72 -4.51 -2.71
CA MET A 134 -1.32 -4.68 -1.31
C MET A 134 -1.61 -3.42 -0.49
N ALA A 135 -1.28 -2.23 -1.00
CA ALA A 135 -1.57 -0.97 -0.32
C ALA A 135 -3.07 -0.76 -0.08
N CYS A 136 -3.92 -1.07 -1.06
CA CYS A 136 -5.37 -1.00 -0.91
C CYS A 136 -5.90 -2.04 0.10
N ILE A 137 -5.40 -3.28 0.06
CA ILE A 137 -5.77 -4.32 1.03
C ILE A 137 -5.40 -3.86 2.43
N LEU A 138 -4.15 -3.42 2.64
CA LEU A 138 -3.69 -2.92 3.93
C LEU A 138 -4.57 -1.75 4.40
N ALA A 139 -4.82 -0.78 3.54
CA ALA A 139 -5.69 0.36 3.84
C ALA A 139 -7.14 -0.04 4.09
N TYR A 140 -7.60 -1.23 3.72
CA TYR A 140 -8.91 -1.73 4.10
C TYR A 140 -8.87 -2.48 5.44
N VAL A 141 -7.90 -3.38 5.62
CA VAL A 141 -7.84 -4.27 6.79
C VAL A 141 -7.22 -3.63 8.03
N SER A 142 -6.43 -2.56 7.89
CA SER A 142 -5.82 -1.84 9.03
C SER A 142 -6.85 -1.12 9.93
N GLY A 143 -8.09 -0.96 9.46
CA GLY A 143 -9.18 -0.37 10.24
C GLY A 143 -10.02 -1.40 11.00
N ASP A 144 -11.24 -1.01 11.35
CA ASP A 144 -12.18 -1.83 12.14
C ASP A 144 -12.50 -3.18 11.46
N LYS A 145 -12.41 -3.24 10.13
CA LYS A 145 -12.66 -4.44 9.33
C LYS A 145 -11.59 -5.53 9.49
N GLY A 146 -10.40 -5.21 9.98
CA GLY A 146 -9.38 -6.21 10.27
C GLY A 146 -9.57 -6.94 11.59
N GLY A 147 -10.60 -6.58 12.38
CA GLY A 147 -10.99 -7.04 13.74
C GLY A 147 -10.57 -8.47 14.11
N ALA A 148 -10.19 -8.71 15.37
CA ALA A 148 -9.82 -10.06 15.81
C ALA A 148 -11.09 -10.88 16.07
N ASP A 149 -12.10 -10.22 16.64
CA ASP A 149 -13.37 -10.82 17.04
C ASP A 149 -14.09 -11.57 15.91
N PRO A 150 -14.18 -11.06 14.66
CA PRO A 150 -14.77 -11.83 13.56
C PRO A 150 -14.05 -13.16 13.30
N MET A 151 -12.71 -13.20 13.45
CA MET A 151 -11.93 -14.41 13.26
C MET A 151 -12.10 -15.38 14.44
N VAL A 152 -12.11 -14.87 15.67
CA VAL A 152 -12.42 -15.66 16.89
C VAL A 152 -13.80 -16.30 16.77
N ASN A 153 -14.82 -15.51 16.44
CA ASN A 153 -16.19 -15.99 16.25
C ASN A 153 -16.29 -17.02 15.14
N TRP A 154 -15.54 -16.83 14.04
CA TRP A 154 -15.49 -17.82 12.96
C TRP A 154 -14.90 -19.15 13.43
N PHE A 155 -13.79 -19.14 14.17
CA PHE A 155 -13.20 -20.37 14.72
C PHE A 155 -14.14 -21.09 15.69
N MET A 156 -14.77 -20.35 16.61
CA MET A 156 -15.74 -20.91 17.55
C MET A 156 -16.93 -21.53 16.81
N THR A 157 -17.51 -20.82 15.84
CA THR A 157 -18.69 -21.29 15.10
C THR A 157 -18.35 -22.46 14.18
N ARG A 158 -17.17 -22.45 13.54
CA ARG A 158 -16.81 -23.44 12.52
C ARG A 158 -16.29 -24.75 13.12
N PHE A 159 -15.59 -24.69 14.24
CA PHE A 159 -14.90 -25.82 14.85
C PHE A 159 -15.37 -26.17 16.27
N GLY A 160 -16.30 -25.40 16.85
CA GLY A 160 -16.76 -25.62 18.22
C GLY A 160 -15.68 -25.36 19.28
N TRP A 161 -14.65 -24.59 18.94
CA TRP A 161 -13.55 -24.28 19.85
C TRP A 161 -13.98 -23.39 21.00
N THR A 162 -13.31 -23.55 22.14
CA THR A 162 -13.43 -22.59 23.25
C THR A 162 -12.90 -21.23 22.85
N HIS A 163 -13.33 -20.19 23.56
CA HIS A 163 -12.88 -18.82 23.31
C HIS A 163 -11.34 -18.70 23.34
N ASP A 164 -10.68 -19.34 24.31
CA ASP A 164 -9.22 -19.26 24.47
C ASP A 164 -8.47 -19.93 23.31
N GLN A 165 -8.95 -21.09 22.85
CA GLN A 165 -8.40 -21.77 21.67
C GLN A 165 -8.56 -20.93 20.40
N ALA A 166 -9.75 -20.36 20.19
CA ALA A 166 -10.04 -19.50 19.03
C ALA A 166 -9.23 -18.19 19.07
N HIS A 167 -9.03 -17.62 20.25
CA HIS A 167 -8.20 -16.43 20.45
C HIS A 167 -6.72 -16.72 20.15
N LEU A 168 -6.17 -17.82 20.68
CA LEU A 168 -4.80 -18.24 20.39
C LEU A 168 -4.57 -18.51 18.90
N ALA A 169 -5.50 -19.22 18.24
CA ALA A 169 -5.42 -19.47 16.81
C ALA A 169 -5.47 -18.17 16.00
N THR A 170 -6.37 -17.26 16.37
CA THR A 170 -6.47 -15.93 15.74
C THR A 170 -5.17 -15.14 15.90
N LEU A 171 -4.55 -15.17 17.09
CA LEU A 171 -3.26 -14.54 17.32
C LEU A 171 -2.18 -15.12 16.39
N CYS A 172 -2.05 -16.45 16.33
CA CYS A 172 -1.08 -17.12 15.44
C CYS A 172 -1.30 -16.78 13.97
N VAL A 173 -2.54 -16.81 13.50
CA VAL A 173 -2.90 -16.47 12.11
C VAL A 173 -2.54 -15.02 11.81
N ARG A 174 -2.90 -14.08 12.70
CA ARG A 174 -2.59 -12.66 12.51
C ARG A 174 -1.08 -12.41 12.47
N LYS A 175 -0.30 -12.97 13.39
CA LYS A 175 1.17 -12.82 13.38
C LYS A 175 1.80 -13.43 12.12
N THR A 176 1.25 -14.53 11.62
CA THR A 176 1.67 -15.13 10.34
C THR A 176 1.35 -14.21 9.16
N ILE A 177 0.15 -13.62 9.14
CA ILE A 177 -0.25 -12.66 8.09
C ILE A 177 0.67 -11.44 8.13
N HIS A 178 0.93 -10.85 9.30
CA HIS A 178 1.87 -9.73 9.45
C HIS A 178 3.25 -10.09 8.87
N PHE A 179 3.87 -11.16 9.37
CA PHE A 179 5.18 -11.60 8.90
C PHE A 179 5.23 -11.82 7.38
N THR A 180 4.25 -12.53 6.82
CA THR A 180 4.24 -12.90 5.39
C THR A 180 3.82 -11.76 4.47
N PHE A 181 2.85 -10.94 4.88
CA PHE A 181 2.36 -9.80 4.09
C PHE A 181 3.42 -8.72 3.99
N TYR A 182 4.02 -8.31 5.11
CA TYR A 182 5.08 -7.31 5.11
C TYR A 182 6.37 -7.85 4.49
N GLY A 183 6.69 -9.13 4.68
CA GLY A 183 7.76 -9.80 3.94
C GLY A 183 7.58 -9.72 2.42
N SER A 184 6.38 -10.04 1.94
CA SER A 184 6.03 -9.93 0.52
C SER A 184 6.07 -8.48 0.03
N LEU A 185 5.66 -7.52 0.87
CA LEU A 185 5.68 -6.09 0.53
C LEU A 185 7.11 -5.59 0.31
N ALA A 186 8.04 -5.93 1.21
CA ALA A 186 9.45 -5.59 1.05
C ALA A 186 10.07 -6.26 -0.18
N LEU A 187 9.72 -7.51 -0.46
CA LEU A 187 10.16 -8.21 -1.67
C LEU A 187 9.66 -7.50 -2.93
N VAL A 188 8.36 -7.22 -3.03
CA VAL A 188 7.75 -6.54 -4.17
C VAL A 188 8.35 -5.15 -4.37
N GLY A 189 8.54 -4.39 -3.28
CA GLY A 189 9.22 -3.10 -3.31
C GLY A 189 10.66 -3.23 -3.84
N SER A 190 11.38 -4.27 -3.43
CA SER A 190 12.74 -4.54 -3.93
C SER A 190 12.76 -4.90 -5.41
N LEU A 191 11.82 -5.73 -5.88
CA LEU A 191 11.68 -6.10 -7.29
C LEU A 191 11.33 -4.90 -8.16
N LEU A 192 10.44 -4.01 -7.67
CA LEU A 192 10.10 -2.75 -8.33
C LEU A 192 11.36 -1.89 -8.58
N ALA A 193 12.33 -1.96 -7.67
CA ALA A 193 13.52 -1.14 -7.67
C ALA A 193 14.73 -1.78 -8.40
N THR A 194 14.72 -3.11 -8.57
CA THR A 194 15.83 -3.88 -9.12
C THR A 194 16.31 -3.41 -10.51
N PRO A 195 15.44 -3.06 -11.50
CA PRO A 195 15.91 -2.72 -12.84
C PRO A 195 16.80 -1.46 -12.97
N ARG A 196 16.91 -0.60 -11.93
CA ARG A 196 17.83 0.57 -11.95
C ARG A 196 18.86 0.59 -10.82
N TYR A 197 18.78 -0.35 -9.89
CA TYR A 197 19.63 -0.37 -8.73
C TYR A 197 20.46 -1.63 -8.66
N ASP A 198 21.62 -1.51 -8.03
CA ASP A 198 22.23 -2.68 -7.44
C ASP A 198 21.28 -3.30 -6.41
N LEU A 199 21.46 -4.59 -6.20
CA LEU A 199 20.61 -5.39 -5.32
C LEU A 199 20.48 -4.79 -3.92
N LYS A 200 21.56 -4.23 -3.35
CA LYS A 200 21.54 -3.67 -1.99
C LYS A 200 20.59 -2.47 -1.90
N ARG A 201 20.68 -1.53 -2.85
CA ARG A 201 19.80 -0.36 -2.91
C ARG A 201 18.35 -0.76 -3.18
N ALA A 202 18.12 -1.76 -4.02
CA ALA A 202 16.78 -2.30 -4.25
C ALA A 202 16.18 -2.88 -2.95
N CYS A 203 16.95 -3.67 -2.22
CA CYS A 203 16.57 -4.22 -0.91
C CYS A 203 16.24 -3.12 0.11
N LEU A 204 17.10 -2.10 0.21
CA LEU A 204 16.89 -0.97 1.11
C LEU A 204 15.61 -0.19 0.77
N PHE A 205 15.32 -0.02 -0.52
CA PHE A 205 14.08 0.62 -0.96
C PHE A 205 12.85 -0.20 -0.55
N GLY A 206 12.87 -1.52 -0.76
CA GLY A 206 11.79 -2.40 -0.33
C GLY A 206 11.54 -2.38 1.18
N LEU A 207 12.62 -2.40 1.98
CA LEU A 207 12.52 -2.28 3.45
C LEU A 207 12.03 -0.90 3.89
N SER A 208 12.43 0.17 3.20
CA SER A 208 11.92 1.52 3.47
C SER A 208 10.42 1.61 3.24
N LEU A 209 9.92 1.02 2.14
CA LEU A 209 8.48 0.92 1.89
C LEU A 209 7.77 0.16 3.01
N LEU A 210 8.30 -1.01 3.40
CA LEU A 210 7.75 -1.79 4.51
C LEU A 210 7.60 -0.95 5.77
N VAL A 211 8.63 -0.21 6.19
CA VAL A 211 8.57 0.63 7.38
C VAL A 211 7.46 1.68 7.27
N CYS A 212 7.29 2.31 6.10
CA CYS A 212 6.19 3.25 5.89
C CYS A 212 4.81 2.59 6.04
N PHE A 213 4.60 1.41 5.44
CA PHE A 213 3.33 0.70 5.50
C PHE A 213 3.05 0.09 6.89
N ALA A 214 4.06 -0.43 7.59
CA ALA A 214 3.93 -0.96 8.94
C ALA A 214 3.62 0.16 9.94
N SER A 215 4.32 1.29 9.83
CA SER A 215 4.02 2.47 10.63
C SER A 215 2.59 2.96 10.40
N PHE A 216 2.16 3.04 9.15
CA PHE A 216 0.78 3.42 8.81
C PHE A 216 -0.26 2.50 9.47
N ASP A 217 -0.06 1.17 9.39
CA ASP A 217 -0.97 0.20 9.98
C ASP A 217 -1.06 0.38 11.49
N GLU A 218 0.08 0.45 12.19
CA GLU A 218 0.12 0.61 13.64
C GLU A 218 -0.47 1.94 14.12
N PHE A 219 -0.16 3.05 13.45
CA PHE A 219 -0.78 4.34 13.76
C PHE A 219 -2.30 4.31 13.58
N ARG A 220 -2.77 3.59 12.57
CA ARG A 220 -4.20 3.45 12.34
C ARG A 220 -4.86 2.57 13.39
N GLN A 221 -4.24 1.44 13.73
CA GLN A 221 -4.72 0.53 14.75
C GLN A 221 -4.75 1.21 16.13
N HIS A 222 -3.76 2.03 16.46
CA HIS A 222 -3.75 2.84 17.68
C HIS A 222 -4.91 3.84 17.73
N SER A 223 -5.37 4.32 16.57
CA SER A 223 -6.47 5.28 16.46
C SER A 223 -7.86 4.62 16.36
N SER A 224 -7.95 3.29 16.34
CA SER A 224 -9.22 2.56 16.24
C SER A 224 -9.69 2.05 17.61
N PRO A 225 -11.00 2.15 17.93
CA PRO A 225 -11.54 1.74 19.22
C PRO A 225 -11.58 0.22 19.41
N VAL A 226 -11.45 -0.57 18.33
CA VAL A 226 -11.55 -2.05 18.33
C VAL A 226 -10.20 -2.73 18.04
N ARG A 227 -9.12 -1.96 18.08
CA ARG A 227 -7.77 -2.36 17.71
C ARG A 227 -6.81 -1.85 18.77
N THR A 228 -5.67 -2.52 18.90
CA THR A 228 -4.58 -2.07 19.75
C THR A 228 -3.32 -2.16 18.93
N GLY A 229 -2.75 -1.01 18.58
CA GLY A 229 -1.44 -0.96 17.94
C GLY A 229 -0.33 -1.36 18.92
N SER A 230 0.71 -1.99 18.39
CA SER A 230 1.88 -2.48 19.09
C SER A 230 3.14 -2.16 18.26
N VAL A 231 4.07 -1.40 18.83
CA VAL A 231 5.37 -1.13 18.18
C VAL A 231 6.15 -2.43 17.92
N TRP A 232 5.90 -3.48 18.71
CA TRP A 232 6.50 -4.80 18.50
C TRP A 232 6.03 -5.46 17.20
N ASP A 233 4.86 -5.08 16.67
CA ASP A 233 4.34 -5.63 15.41
C ASP A 233 5.13 -5.07 14.22
N ILE A 234 5.60 -3.82 14.30
CA ILE A 234 6.59 -3.27 13.34
C ILE A 234 7.88 -4.11 13.35
N GLY A 235 8.32 -4.54 14.53
CA GLY A 235 9.48 -5.43 14.69
C GLY A 235 9.27 -6.79 14.00
N LEU A 236 8.10 -7.40 14.20
CA LEU A 236 7.74 -8.66 13.53
C LEU A 236 7.65 -8.49 12.00
N ASP A 237 7.05 -7.39 11.55
CA ASP A 237 6.92 -7.06 10.13
C ASP A 237 8.30 -6.90 9.49
N LEU A 238 9.22 -6.22 10.17
CA LEU A 238 10.61 -6.08 9.75
C LEU A 238 11.34 -7.42 9.66
N LEU A 239 11.12 -8.34 10.60
CA LEU A 239 11.69 -9.70 10.52
C LEU A 239 11.19 -10.44 9.28
N GLY A 240 9.90 -10.31 8.96
CA GLY A 240 9.33 -10.81 7.70
C GLY A 240 9.99 -10.19 6.48
N GLY A 241 10.14 -8.86 6.49
CA GLY A 241 10.85 -8.09 5.46
C GLY A 241 12.27 -8.60 5.21
N LEU A 242 13.07 -8.70 6.27
CA LEU A 242 14.45 -9.18 6.22
C LEU A 242 14.53 -10.62 5.71
N PHE A 243 13.60 -11.49 6.12
CA PHE A 243 13.58 -12.88 5.65
C PHE A 243 13.34 -12.96 4.14
N PHE A 244 12.29 -12.33 3.62
CA PHE A 244 11.95 -12.38 2.20
C PHE A 244 12.99 -11.68 1.31
N VAL A 245 13.52 -10.54 1.76
CA VAL A 245 14.62 -9.84 1.07
C VAL A 245 15.91 -10.67 1.12
N GLY A 246 16.18 -11.37 2.23
CA GLY A 246 17.30 -12.32 2.32
C GLY A 246 17.20 -13.45 1.29
N LEU A 247 16.00 -14.00 1.07
CA LEU A 247 15.76 -14.99 0.02
C LEU A 247 16.01 -14.43 -1.38
N LEU A 248 15.60 -13.18 -1.65
CA LEU A 248 15.93 -12.48 -2.90
C LEU A 248 17.45 -12.37 -3.09
N VAL A 249 18.19 -12.01 -2.04
CA VAL A 249 19.64 -11.88 -2.11
C VAL A 249 20.31 -13.22 -2.43
N LEU A 250 19.89 -14.29 -1.75
CA LEU A 250 20.41 -15.64 -2.00
C LEU A 250 20.16 -16.12 -3.42
N THR A 251 18.95 -15.88 -3.96
CA THR A 251 18.60 -16.28 -5.32
C THR A 251 19.40 -15.50 -6.37
N TYR A 252 19.60 -14.20 -6.17
CA TYR A 252 20.41 -13.37 -7.06
C TYR A 252 21.87 -13.81 -7.11
N HIS A 253 22.48 -14.09 -5.95
CA HIS A 253 23.86 -14.59 -5.89
C HIS A 253 24.02 -15.96 -6.57
N ARG A 254 23.08 -16.88 -6.37
CA ARG A 254 23.10 -18.19 -7.06
C ARG A 254 23.02 -18.05 -8.57
N GLN A 255 22.21 -17.13 -9.08
CA GLN A 255 22.11 -16.87 -10.52
C GLN A 255 23.39 -16.24 -11.09
N ALA A 256 24.02 -15.33 -10.35
CA ALA A 256 25.29 -14.73 -10.76
C ALA A 256 26.40 -15.80 -10.90
N GLN A 257 26.51 -16.70 -9.92
CA GLN A 257 27.50 -17.79 -9.92
C GLN A 257 27.27 -18.79 -11.06
N ARG A 258 26.01 -19.04 -11.46
CA ARG A 258 25.69 -19.91 -12.61
C ARG A 258 26.05 -19.31 -13.96
N LYS A 259 26.14 -17.98 -14.08
CA LYS A 259 26.50 -17.31 -15.34
C LYS A 259 28.02 -17.19 -15.54
N THR A 260 28.80 -17.45 -14.49
CA THR A 260 30.27 -17.41 -14.51
C THR A 260 30.93 -18.78 -14.70
N LEU A 261 30.13 -19.85 -14.69
CA LEU A 261 30.51 -21.23 -15.02
C LEU A 261 30.07 -21.54 -16.46
#